data_AF-A0A2G6PSU1-F1
#
_entry.id   AF-A0A2G6PSU1-F1
#
_cell.length_a   1.000
_cell.length_b   1.000
_cell.length_c   1.000
_cell.angle_alpha   90.00
_cell.angle_beta   90.00
_cell.angle_gamma   90.00
#
_symmetry.space_group_name_H-M   'P 1'
#
loop_
_entity.id
_entity.type
_entity.pdbx_description
1 polymer ?
#
loop_
_entity_poly.entity_id
_entity_poly.type
_entity_poly.pdbx_seq_one_letter_code
_entity_poly.pdbx_strand_id
1 'polypeptide(L)'
;MTNSLIEDFRSKHDNAYPEKVSFTLWSSSFVQTEGTTIGQILYFLGVEPVFDTFGRVSDVRVIPMEELKRPRIDVVVQTSGQFRDLAASRLFLINKAIALVAGLDENTDNNFVGKGVSDAEESLINKGFSPKRARELAKKRVFGGVNGNYGASIMGLVESGDRWDSTSVVAEKYINNMGAVYGDEDDWGEFDAGVFEAALLNTEAVVQPRQSNTWGALSLDHVYEFMGGLNLAINHVTGNDAESYFSDFRNPSNPRVQGLKEAIWVESRTTLFNPRYIKELTEGGASSAESFAETFRNTYGWNVMKPSVVENRLWDELYDVYVEDKHDLKLHSFFKKENPYALEEMTAVMLETARKGMWKATPEQIKNLANLHATLVEEFDAGCSGFVCDNMKLKRFIGEQLNDDLREKYDKTINEVRQAPKSNDKSAVVLKKENEEKVSSNSSAPSFLKNRTIWTSIGVVILLILITIALLKRRNK
;
A
#
# COMPACT_ATOMS: atom_id res chain seq x y z
N MET A 1 13.80 -17.47 10.27
CA MET A 1 12.67 -16.65 9.80
C MET A 1 11.89 -17.32 8.67
N THR A 2 12.45 -17.62 7.49
CA THR A 2 11.68 -18.31 6.42
C THR A 2 11.08 -19.63 6.88
N ASN A 3 11.86 -20.51 7.53
CA ASN A 3 11.33 -21.76 8.10
C ASN A 3 10.20 -21.48 9.10
N SER A 4 10.36 -20.47 9.96
CA SER A 4 9.33 -20.07 10.93
C SER A 4 8.02 -19.61 10.26
N LEU A 5 8.10 -18.93 9.10
CA LEU A 5 6.92 -18.56 8.32
C LEU A 5 6.22 -19.80 7.77
N ILE A 6 7.00 -20.71 7.17
CA ILE A 6 6.50 -21.96 6.60
C ILE A 6 5.86 -22.81 7.69
N GLU A 7 6.49 -22.93 8.86
CA GLU A 7 5.97 -23.68 10.00
C GLU A 7 4.67 -23.09 10.54
N ASP A 8 4.60 -21.76 10.70
CA ASP A 8 3.36 -21.09 11.12
C ASP A 8 2.23 -21.31 10.11
N PHE A 9 2.50 -21.15 8.82
CA PHE A 9 1.53 -21.43 7.76
C PHE A 9 1.05 -22.88 7.83
N ARG A 10 1.98 -23.84 7.87
CA ARG A 10 1.67 -25.28 7.97
C ARG A 10 0.80 -25.61 9.17
N SER A 11 1.04 -24.96 10.32
CA SER A 11 0.25 -25.19 11.53
C SER A 11 -1.24 -24.80 11.39
N LYS A 12 -1.56 -23.91 10.44
CA LYS A 12 -2.91 -23.40 10.16
C LYS A 12 -3.58 -24.10 8.97
N HIS A 13 -2.82 -24.82 8.16
CA HIS A 13 -3.24 -25.37 6.86
C HIS A 13 -2.93 -26.88 6.77
N ASP A 14 -3.37 -27.66 7.76
CA ASP A 14 -3.25 -29.13 7.77
C ASP A 14 -1.85 -29.67 7.43
N ASN A 15 -0.82 -28.94 7.88
CA ASN A 15 0.59 -29.25 7.65
C ASN A 15 1.07 -29.16 6.19
N ALA A 16 0.25 -28.59 5.29
CA ALA A 16 0.57 -28.32 3.89
C ALA A 16 1.49 -27.11 3.72
N TYR A 17 2.45 -27.22 2.78
CA TYR A 17 3.30 -26.10 2.40
C TYR A 17 2.50 -25.08 1.57
N PRO A 18 2.78 -23.78 1.70
CA PRO A 18 2.16 -22.80 0.81
C PRO A 18 2.64 -23.03 -0.62
N GLU A 19 1.73 -23.05 -1.59
CA GLU A 19 2.09 -23.22 -3.00
C GLU A 19 2.81 -21.99 -3.55
N LYS A 20 2.32 -20.79 -3.21
CA LYS A 20 2.92 -19.52 -3.60
C LYS A 20 2.83 -18.47 -2.51
N VAL A 21 3.93 -17.73 -2.32
CA VAL A 21 4.04 -16.64 -1.35
C VAL A 21 4.38 -15.33 -2.05
N SER A 22 3.61 -14.29 -1.76
CA SER A 22 3.88 -12.94 -2.24
C SER A 22 4.82 -12.17 -1.33
N PHE A 23 5.71 -11.36 -1.92
CA PHE A 23 6.61 -10.46 -1.20
C PHE A 23 6.53 -9.02 -1.72
N THR A 24 6.38 -8.05 -0.82
CA THR A 24 6.56 -6.63 -1.16
C THR A 24 7.99 -6.18 -0.87
N LEU A 25 8.64 -5.54 -1.86
CA LEU A 25 9.99 -4.98 -1.74
C LEU A 25 9.95 -3.46 -1.54
N TRP A 26 10.42 -3.04 -0.36
CA TRP A 26 10.59 -1.65 0.05
C TRP A 26 12.07 -1.25 0.03
N SER A 27 12.36 -0.08 -0.54
CA SER A 27 13.71 0.50 -0.62
C SER A 27 14.36 0.65 0.76
N SER A 28 13.62 1.17 1.75
CA SER A 28 14.11 1.40 3.10
C SER A 28 14.49 0.11 3.82
N SER A 29 13.65 -0.94 3.70
CA SER A 29 13.94 -2.26 4.27
C SER A 29 15.16 -2.87 3.59
N PHE A 30 15.26 -2.76 2.27
CA PHE A 30 16.40 -3.27 1.51
C PHE A 30 17.73 -2.67 1.97
N VAL A 31 17.79 -1.34 2.12
CA VAL A 31 19.00 -0.65 2.58
C VAL A 31 19.33 -1.02 4.03
N GLN A 32 18.35 -1.04 4.92
CA GLN A 32 18.59 -1.29 6.36
C GLN A 32 18.92 -2.75 6.69
N THR A 33 18.39 -3.70 5.92
CA THR A 33 18.56 -5.14 6.16
C THR A 33 19.53 -5.80 5.17
N GLU A 34 20.21 -5.00 4.34
CA GLU A 34 21.14 -5.46 3.31
C GLU A 34 20.54 -6.52 2.37
N GLY A 35 19.23 -6.42 2.11
CA GLY A 35 18.50 -7.33 1.22
C GLY A 35 18.01 -8.63 1.85
N THR A 36 17.77 -8.66 3.17
CA THR A 36 17.25 -9.85 3.85
C THR A 36 15.96 -10.41 3.22
N THR A 37 15.02 -9.54 2.79
CA THR A 37 13.79 -9.99 2.10
C THR A 37 14.07 -10.65 0.76
N ILE A 38 15.09 -10.22 0.02
CA ILE A 38 15.52 -10.92 -1.20
C ILE A 38 16.07 -12.30 -0.83
N GLY A 39 16.86 -12.40 0.24
CA GLY A 39 17.32 -13.68 0.77
C GLY A 39 16.16 -14.62 1.13
N GLN A 40 15.06 -14.09 1.69
CA GLN A 40 13.85 -14.89 1.93
C GLN A 40 13.26 -15.42 0.62
N ILE A 41 13.07 -14.54 -0.39
CA ILE A 41 12.53 -14.91 -1.71
C ILE A 41 13.36 -16.03 -2.34
N LEU A 42 14.69 -15.85 -2.39
CA LEU A 42 15.62 -16.84 -2.93
C LEU A 42 15.51 -18.18 -2.20
N TYR A 43 15.43 -18.14 -0.87
CA TYR A 43 15.31 -19.36 -0.08
C TYR A 43 13.95 -20.04 -0.30
N PHE A 44 12.82 -19.33 -0.41
CA PHE A 44 11.51 -19.92 -0.77
C PHE A 44 11.58 -20.70 -2.09
N LEU A 45 12.20 -20.10 -3.10
CA LEU A 45 12.48 -20.73 -4.41
C LEU A 45 13.45 -21.91 -4.33
N GLY A 46 14.18 -22.07 -3.23
CA GLY A 46 15.20 -23.09 -3.06
C GLY A 46 16.47 -22.80 -3.84
N VAL A 47 16.87 -21.53 -3.91
CA VAL A 47 18.13 -21.09 -4.50
C VAL A 47 18.95 -20.29 -3.48
N GLU A 48 20.25 -20.20 -3.70
CA GLU A 48 21.17 -19.41 -2.89
C GLU A 48 21.99 -18.44 -3.75
N PRO A 49 22.40 -17.28 -3.20
CA PRO A 49 23.19 -16.30 -3.93
C PRO A 49 24.62 -16.81 -4.19
N VAL A 50 25.16 -16.44 -5.34
CA VAL A 50 26.55 -16.63 -5.72
C VAL A 50 27.26 -15.28 -5.63
N PHE A 51 28.36 -15.26 -4.88
CA PHE A 51 29.19 -14.07 -4.68
C PHE A 51 30.38 -14.08 -5.64
N ASP A 52 30.67 -12.92 -6.23
CA ASP A 52 31.87 -12.71 -7.02
C ASP A 52 33.12 -12.52 -6.12
N THR A 53 34.28 -12.36 -6.75
CA THR A 53 35.56 -12.16 -6.05
C THR A 53 35.62 -10.88 -5.20
N PHE A 54 34.68 -9.94 -5.40
CA PHE A 54 34.56 -8.71 -4.63
C PHE A 54 33.47 -8.78 -3.55
N GLY A 55 32.86 -9.95 -3.35
CA GLY A 55 31.79 -10.15 -2.37
C GLY A 55 30.44 -9.60 -2.81
N ARG A 56 30.25 -9.31 -4.10
CA ARG A 56 28.98 -8.83 -4.65
C ARG A 56 28.13 -10.01 -5.11
N VAL A 57 26.82 -9.94 -4.91
CA VAL A 57 25.89 -10.95 -5.43
C VAL A 57 25.78 -10.81 -6.95
N SER A 58 26.38 -11.75 -7.66
CA SER A 58 26.45 -11.78 -9.13
C SER A 58 25.48 -12.76 -9.77
N ASP A 59 25.13 -13.84 -9.07
CA ASP A 59 24.26 -14.88 -9.60
C ASP A 59 23.48 -15.62 -8.49
N VAL A 60 22.73 -16.65 -8.85
CA VAL A 60 22.08 -17.62 -7.98
C VAL A 60 22.37 -19.04 -8.44
N ARG A 61 22.33 -20.00 -7.53
CA ARG A 61 22.39 -21.43 -7.84
C ARG A 61 21.34 -22.21 -7.07
N VAL A 62 20.91 -23.33 -7.64
CA VAL A 62 19.87 -24.20 -7.06
C VAL A 62 20.42 -24.92 -5.83
N ILE A 63 19.66 -24.89 -4.74
CA ILE A 63 19.89 -25.74 -3.56
C ILE A 63 19.37 -27.15 -3.90
N PRO A 64 20.18 -28.21 -3.78
CA PRO A 64 19.74 -29.59 -4.01
C PRO A 64 18.59 -29.99 -3.07
N MET A 65 17.68 -30.85 -3.54
CA MET A 65 16.51 -31.26 -2.75
C MET A 65 16.88 -31.98 -1.45
N GLU A 66 18.01 -32.71 -1.43
CA GLU A 66 18.54 -33.39 -0.25
C GLU A 66 18.93 -32.41 0.87
N GLU A 67 19.32 -31.20 0.49
CA GLU A 67 19.63 -30.10 1.40
C GLU A 67 18.37 -29.29 1.75
N LEU A 68 17.55 -28.96 0.73
CA LEU A 68 16.36 -28.13 0.88
C LEU A 68 15.28 -28.78 1.76
N LYS A 69 15.07 -30.10 1.64
CA LYS A 69 14.16 -30.93 2.46
C LYS A 69 12.70 -30.48 2.51
N ARG A 70 12.25 -29.73 1.50
CA ARG A 70 10.86 -29.30 1.28
C ARG A 70 10.69 -28.96 -0.21
N PRO A 71 9.44 -28.82 -0.68
CA PRO A 71 9.18 -28.28 -2.01
C PRO A 71 9.77 -26.88 -2.20
N ARG A 72 10.08 -26.56 -3.45
CA ARG A 72 10.32 -25.19 -3.90
C ARG A 72 8.99 -24.48 -4.00
N ILE A 73 8.87 -23.37 -3.29
CA ILE A 73 7.63 -22.62 -3.15
C ILE A 73 7.66 -21.47 -4.16
N ASP A 74 6.59 -21.30 -4.94
CA ASP A 74 6.50 -20.22 -5.94
C ASP A 74 6.42 -18.85 -5.23
N VAL A 75 6.82 -17.81 -5.94
CA VAL A 75 6.80 -16.45 -5.43
C VAL A 75 6.25 -15.49 -6.47
N VAL A 76 5.50 -14.51 -5.99
CA VAL A 76 5.18 -13.29 -6.74
C VAL A 76 5.72 -12.10 -5.96
N VAL A 77 6.31 -11.14 -6.66
CA VAL A 77 7.00 -10.01 -6.05
C VAL A 77 6.33 -8.74 -6.48
N GLN A 78 5.92 -7.95 -5.49
CA GLN A 78 5.50 -6.58 -5.66
C GLN A 78 6.66 -5.65 -5.35
N THR A 79 6.98 -4.71 -6.24
CA THR A 79 8.00 -3.69 -6.01
C THR A 79 7.36 -2.31 -5.77
N SER A 80 7.84 -1.60 -4.76
CA SER A 80 7.60 -0.16 -4.63
C SER A 80 8.37 0.60 -5.72
N GLY A 81 7.86 1.76 -6.17
CA GLY A 81 8.56 2.56 -7.18
C GLY A 81 9.98 2.96 -6.75
N GLN A 82 10.17 3.25 -5.47
CA GLN A 82 11.51 3.55 -4.93
C GLN A 82 12.46 2.36 -5.00
N PHE A 83 11.98 1.14 -4.72
CA PHE A 83 12.83 -0.05 -4.83
C PHE A 83 13.18 -0.34 -6.29
N ARG A 84 12.21 -0.24 -7.20
CA ARG A 84 12.44 -0.37 -8.65
C ARG A 84 13.58 0.55 -9.11
N ASP A 85 13.53 1.83 -8.73
CA ASP A 85 14.51 2.83 -9.16
C ASP A 85 15.89 2.59 -8.51
N LEU A 86 15.92 2.14 -7.25
CA LEU A 86 17.16 1.94 -6.50
C LEU A 86 17.89 0.64 -6.88
N ALA A 87 17.14 -0.43 -7.13
CA ALA A 87 17.65 -1.80 -7.09
C ALA A 87 17.14 -2.68 -8.23
N ALA A 88 16.88 -2.13 -9.41
CA ALA A 88 16.43 -2.86 -10.62
C ALA A 88 17.20 -4.17 -10.88
N SER A 89 18.54 -4.14 -10.74
CA SER A 89 19.40 -5.34 -10.88
C SER A 89 19.00 -6.52 -9.98
N ARG A 90 18.38 -6.25 -8.82
CA ARG A 90 17.89 -7.28 -7.89
C ARG A 90 16.55 -7.86 -8.32
N LEU A 91 15.70 -7.08 -8.98
CA LEU A 91 14.48 -7.58 -9.62
C LEU A 91 14.80 -8.57 -10.73
N PHE A 92 15.81 -8.27 -11.54
CA PHE A 92 16.32 -9.17 -12.57
C PHE A 92 16.90 -10.46 -11.99
N LEU A 93 17.63 -10.37 -10.86
CA LEU A 93 18.15 -11.55 -10.17
C LEU A 93 17.03 -12.48 -9.69
N ILE A 94 15.95 -11.92 -9.15
CA ILE A 94 14.78 -12.69 -8.73
C ILE A 94 14.11 -13.36 -9.93
N ASN A 95 13.88 -12.62 -11.02
CA ASN A 95 13.29 -13.18 -12.23
C ASN A 95 14.16 -14.31 -12.83
N LYS A 96 15.49 -14.15 -12.79
CA LYS A 96 16.45 -15.19 -13.17
C LYS A 96 16.33 -16.44 -12.29
N ALA A 97 16.21 -16.28 -10.97
CA ALA A 97 16.00 -17.40 -10.04
C ALA A 97 14.72 -18.17 -10.35
N ILE A 98 13.63 -17.46 -10.64
CA ILE A 98 12.33 -18.05 -10.98
C ILE A 98 12.43 -18.83 -12.28
N ALA A 99 13.03 -18.25 -13.33
CA ALA A 99 13.23 -18.92 -14.60
C ALA A 99 14.12 -20.17 -14.47
N LEU A 100 15.16 -20.12 -13.63
CA LEU A 100 16.04 -21.24 -13.33
C LEU A 100 15.25 -22.39 -12.67
N VAL A 101 14.46 -22.09 -11.64
CA VAL A 101 13.71 -23.09 -10.88
C VAL A 101 12.53 -23.66 -11.68
N ALA A 102 11.84 -22.83 -12.46
CA ALA A 102 10.76 -23.26 -13.34
C ALA A 102 11.23 -24.21 -14.45
N GLY A 103 12.52 -24.16 -14.82
CA GLY A 103 13.12 -25.01 -15.85
C GLY A 103 13.70 -26.33 -15.35
N LEU A 104 13.58 -26.63 -14.05
CA LEU A 104 14.06 -27.90 -13.48
C LEU A 104 13.14 -29.06 -13.87
N ASP A 105 13.74 -30.20 -14.18
CA ASP A 105 13.03 -31.47 -14.40
C ASP A 105 12.69 -32.12 -13.04
N GLU A 106 11.78 -31.47 -12.31
CA GLU A 106 11.23 -31.91 -11.03
C GLU A 106 9.71 -32.10 -11.15
N ASN A 107 9.14 -33.05 -10.40
CA ASN A 107 7.69 -33.22 -10.39
C ASN A 107 6.98 -32.03 -9.69
N THR A 108 5.69 -31.84 -9.99
CA THR A 108 4.90 -30.73 -9.46
C THR A 108 4.74 -30.75 -7.94
N ASP A 109 4.86 -31.93 -7.31
CA ASP A 109 4.76 -32.08 -5.86
C ASP A 109 5.99 -31.52 -5.11
N ASN A 110 7.13 -31.40 -5.80
CA ASN A 110 8.37 -30.84 -5.26
C ASN A 110 8.69 -29.43 -5.78
N ASN A 111 8.05 -29.00 -6.87
CA ASN A 111 8.32 -27.71 -7.50
C ASN A 111 7.04 -26.94 -7.85
N PHE A 112 6.59 -26.11 -6.90
CA PHE A 112 5.41 -25.28 -7.08
C PHE A 112 5.63 -24.12 -8.06
N VAL A 113 6.89 -23.74 -8.34
CA VAL A 113 7.22 -22.72 -9.36
C VAL A 113 6.85 -23.24 -10.76
N GLY A 114 7.25 -24.48 -11.08
CA GLY A 114 6.91 -25.10 -12.37
C GLY A 114 5.40 -25.27 -12.56
N LYS A 115 4.71 -25.70 -11.49
CA LYS A 115 3.23 -25.75 -11.46
C LYS A 115 2.62 -24.37 -11.70
N GLY A 116 3.05 -23.36 -10.95
CA GLY A 116 2.52 -22.00 -11.07
C GLY A 116 2.77 -21.35 -12.43
N VAL A 117 3.85 -21.69 -13.13
CA VAL A 117 4.06 -21.26 -14.53
C VAL A 117 3.06 -21.95 -15.47
N SER A 118 2.81 -23.24 -15.29
CA SER A 118 1.83 -23.98 -16.11
C SER A 118 0.41 -23.43 -15.93
N ASP A 119 -0.02 -23.21 -14.68
CA ASP A 119 -1.34 -22.66 -14.37
C ASP A 119 -1.52 -21.24 -14.94
N ALA A 120 -0.46 -20.41 -14.88
CA ALA A 120 -0.46 -19.07 -15.46
C ALA A 120 -0.52 -19.10 -17.00
N GLU A 121 0.21 -20.01 -17.66
CA GLU A 121 0.15 -20.18 -19.13
C GLU A 121 -1.26 -20.57 -19.56
N GLU A 122 -1.89 -21.53 -18.87
CA GLU A 122 -3.26 -21.95 -19.14
C GLU A 122 -4.26 -20.79 -18.95
N SER A 123 -4.15 -20.05 -17.83
CA SER A 123 -5.00 -18.88 -17.57
C SER A 123 -4.89 -17.83 -18.68
N LEU A 124 -3.68 -17.55 -19.15
CA LEU A 124 -3.43 -16.59 -20.23
C LEU A 124 -3.98 -17.05 -21.58
N ILE A 125 -3.83 -18.34 -21.91
CA ILE A 125 -4.43 -18.92 -23.13
C ILE A 125 -5.95 -18.77 -23.08
N ASN A 126 -6.57 -19.06 -21.92
CA ASN A 126 -8.01 -18.91 -21.73
C ASN A 126 -8.48 -17.44 -21.82
N LYS A 127 -7.59 -16.48 -21.52
CA LYS A 127 -7.80 -15.03 -21.72
C LYS A 127 -7.52 -14.56 -23.16
N GLY A 128 -7.18 -15.46 -24.09
CA GLY A 128 -7.04 -15.17 -25.52
C GLY A 128 -5.62 -14.83 -25.97
N PHE A 129 -4.61 -14.98 -25.11
CA PHE A 129 -3.22 -14.83 -25.52
C PHE A 129 -2.80 -15.99 -26.44
N SER A 130 -1.94 -15.71 -27.43
CA SER A 130 -1.35 -16.79 -28.24
C SER A 130 -0.50 -17.71 -27.35
N PRO A 131 -0.43 -19.03 -27.61
CA PRO A 131 0.36 -19.95 -26.79
C PRO A 131 1.82 -19.52 -26.61
N LYS A 132 2.42 -18.90 -27.63
CA LYS A 132 3.79 -18.37 -27.54
C LYS A 132 3.89 -17.23 -26.52
N ARG A 133 3.05 -16.20 -26.64
CA ARG A 133 3.07 -15.04 -25.75
C ARG A 133 2.63 -15.42 -24.33
N ALA A 134 1.67 -16.33 -24.18
CA ALA A 134 1.27 -16.88 -22.89
C ALA A 134 2.46 -17.53 -22.16
N ARG A 135 3.27 -18.35 -22.84
CA ARG A 135 4.47 -18.97 -22.26
C ARG A 135 5.54 -17.96 -21.86
N GLU A 136 5.73 -16.90 -22.64
CA GLU A 136 6.66 -15.82 -22.32
C GLU A 136 6.22 -15.06 -21.05
N LEU A 137 4.93 -14.75 -20.96
CA LEU A 137 4.33 -13.99 -19.86
C LEU A 137 4.11 -14.82 -18.59
N ALA A 138 3.88 -16.13 -18.71
CA ALA A 138 3.60 -17.03 -17.59
C ALA A 138 4.76 -17.14 -16.59
N LYS A 139 5.97 -16.72 -16.98
CA LYS A 139 7.16 -16.68 -16.11
C LYS A 139 7.34 -15.35 -15.38
N LYS A 140 6.60 -14.31 -15.74
CA LYS A 140 6.71 -13.00 -15.08
C LYS A 140 6.16 -13.11 -13.66
N ARG A 141 6.96 -12.63 -12.70
CA ARG A 141 6.64 -12.67 -11.27
C ARG A 141 6.95 -11.38 -10.54
N VAL A 142 7.52 -10.39 -11.20
CA VAL A 142 7.90 -9.11 -10.59
C VAL A 142 7.02 -8.01 -11.15
N PHE A 143 6.20 -7.41 -10.28
CA PHE A 143 5.17 -6.43 -10.64
C PHE A 143 5.26 -5.15 -9.81
N GLY A 144 4.79 -4.03 -10.34
CA GLY A 144 4.81 -2.74 -9.65
C GLY A 144 3.91 -1.70 -10.32
N GLY A 145 4.05 -0.44 -9.89
CA GLY A 145 3.24 0.67 -10.39
C GLY A 145 3.37 0.88 -11.91
N VAL A 146 2.24 0.98 -12.62
CA VAL A 146 2.20 1.35 -14.05
C VAL A 146 2.74 2.77 -14.27
N ASN A 147 3.23 3.06 -15.48
CA ASN A 147 3.71 4.40 -15.87
C ASN A 147 4.78 4.98 -14.93
N GLY A 148 5.57 4.14 -14.26
CA GLY A 148 6.58 4.60 -13.32
C GLY A 148 6.04 5.01 -11.94
N ASN A 149 4.76 4.79 -11.64
CA ASN A 149 4.14 5.20 -10.37
C ASN A 149 4.82 4.59 -9.14
N TYR A 150 4.70 5.31 -8.02
CA TYR A 150 5.34 4.97 -6.73
C TYR A 150 4.40 4.25 -5.77
N GLY A 151 3.10 4.55 -5.81
CA GLY A 151 2.04 3.91 -5.03
C GLY A 151 1.06 3.15 -5.93
N ALA A 152 0.08 2.52 -5.30
CA ALA A 152 -1.01 1.84 -5.99
C ALA A 152 -2.17 2.79 -6.34
N SER A 153 -2.20 4.02 -5.81
CA SER A 153 -3.21 5.04 -6.11
C SER A 153 -4.64 4.51 -5.89
N ILE A 154 -4.85 3.81 -4.78
CA ILE A 154 -6.16 3.25 -4.40
C ILE A 154 -6.77 3.92 -3.16
N MET A 155 -5.99 4.64 -2.36
CA MET A 155 -6.43 5.17 -1.06
C MET A 155 -7.60 6.15 -1.20
N GLY A 156 -7.55 7.07 -2.16
CA GLY A 156 -8.66 7.99 -2.42
C GLY A 156 -9.95 7.28 -2.84
N LEU A 157 -9.86 6.16 -3.57
CA LEU A 157 -11.02 5.32 -3.91
C LEU A 157 -11.56 4.59 -2.68
N VAL A 158 -10.68 4.05 -1.84
CA VAL A 158 -11.04 3.39 -0.58
C VAL A 158 -11.82 4.35 0.31
N GLU A 159 -11.29 5.54 0.54
CA GLU A 159 -11.90 6.59 1.37
C GLU A 159 -13.19 7.17 0.77
N SER A 160 -13.39 7.05 -0.54
CA SER A 160 -14.63 7.45 -1.23
C SER A 160 -15.73 6.38 -1.07
N GLY A 161 -16.06 6.06 0.19
CA GLY A 161 -16.96 4.95 0.54
C GLY A 161 -18.37 5.03 -0.06
N ASP A 162 -18.86 6.20 -0.47
CA ASP A 162 -20.14 6.29 -1.17
C ASP A 162 -20.11 5.97 -2.67
N ARG A 163 -18.91 5.96 -3.28
CA ARG A 163 -18.70 5.76 -4.72
C ARG A 163 -18.56 4.30 -5.14
N TRP A 164 -18.50 3.38 -4.18
CA TRP A 164 -18.45 1.95 -4.44
C TRP A 164 -19.28 1.17 -3.43
N ASP A 165 -19.97 0.13 -3.91
CA ASP A 165 -20.78 -0.78 -3.10
C ASP A 165 -20.15 -2.18 -2.98
N SER A 166 -19.11 -2.47 -3.78
CA SER A 166 -18.31 -3.70 -3.71
C SER A 166 -16.81 -3.37 -3.71
N THR A 167 -16.05 -4.13 -2.92
CA THR A 167 -14.58 -4.05 -2.86
C THR A 167 -13.90 -4.53 -4.15
N SER A 168 -14.63 -5.20 -5.06
CA SER A 168 -14.11 -5.61 -6.37
C SER A 168 -13.60 -4.42 -7.20
N VAL A 169 -14.25 -3.24 -7.10
CA VAL A 169 -13.80 -2.02 -7.79
C VAL A 169 -12.41 -1.59 -7.32
N VAL A 170 -12.13 -1.75 -6.01
CA VAL A 170 -10.81 -1.45 -5.42
C VAL A 170 -9.78 -2.50 -5.86
N ALA A 171 -10.17 -3.78 -5.88
CA ALA A 171 -9.32 -4.87 -6.34
C ALA A 171 -8.89 -4.69 -7.81
N GLU A 172 -9.84 -4.41 -8.69
CA GLU A 172 -9.60 -4.16 -10.12
C GLU A 172 -8.71 -2.94 -10.32
N LYS A 173 -8.95 -1.85 -9.57
CA LYS A 173 -8.10 -0.66 -9.63
C LYS A 173 -6.67 -0.97 -9.20
N TYR A 174 -6.49 -1.75 -8.13
CA TYR A 174 -5.17 -2.19 -7.68
C TYR A 174 -4.46 -3.05 -8.73
N ILE A 175 -5.14 -4.05 -9.30
CA ILE A 175 -4.60 -4.93 -10.34
C ILE A 175 -4.13 -4.12 -11.54
N ASN A 176 -4.94 -3.17 -12.00
CA ASN A 176 -4.58 -2.27 -13.09
C ASN A 176 -3.39 -1.37 -12.74
N ASN A 177 -3.37 -0.79 -11.54
CA ASN A 177 -2.35 0.18 -11.17
C ASN A 177 -1.00 -0.46 -10.79
N MET A 178 -1.00 -1.70 -10.30
CA MET A 178 0.21 -2.43 -9.84
C MET A 178 0.62 -3.59 -10.75
N GLY A 179 -0.02 -3.74 -11.91
CA GLY A 179 0.19 -4.85 -12.83
C GLY A 179 1.33 -4.69 -13.84
N ALA A 180 2.16 -3.64 -13.75
CA ALA A 180 3.29 -3.47 -14.68
C ALA A 180 4.44 -4.43 -14.34
N VAL A 181 5.04 -5.04 -15.36
CA VAL A 181 6.13 -6.01 -15.23
C VAL A 181 7.48 -5.32 -15.03
N TYR A 182 8.33 -5.81 -14.12
CA TYR A 182 9.67 -5.26 -13.85
C TYR A 182 10.75 -6.34 -13.72
N GLY A 183 10.50 -7.54 -14.25
CA GLY A 183 11.38 -8.71 -14.12
C GLY A 183 12.52 -8.79 -15.13
N ASP A 184 12.43 -8.09 -16.26
CA ASP A 184 13.39 -8.14 -17.35
C ASP A 184 13.28 -6.89 -18.24
N GLU A 185 14.21 -6.74 -19.18
CA GLU A 185 14.32 -5.56 -20.04
C GLU A 185 13.24 -5.50 -21.13
N ASP A 186 12.79 -6.65 -21.64
CA ASP A 186 11.89 -6.71 -22.80
C ASP A 186 10.49 -6.17 -22.46
N ASP A 187 9.98 -6.47 -21.26
CA ASP A 187 8.66 -6.05 -20.79
C ASP A 187 8.74 -5.02 -19.63
N TRP A 188 9.86 -4.29 -19.49
CA TRP A 188 10.07 -3.36 -18.37
C TRP A 188 9.04 -2.21 -18.37
N GLY A 189 8.20 -2.18 -17.34
CA GLY A 189 7.13 -1.20 -17.17
C GLY A 189 5.89 -1.48 -18.00
N GLU A 190 5.87 -2.56 -18.79
CA GLU A 190 4.74 -2.92 -19.65
C GLU A 190 3.58 -3.48 -18.84
N PHE A 191 2.36 -3.15 -19.26
CA PHE A 191 1.13 -3.61 -18.67
C PHE A 191 0.29 -4.37 -19.70
N ASP A 192 0.07 -5.65 -19.43
CA ASP A 192 -0.82 -6.51 -20.20
C ASP A 192 -1.94 -7.01 -19.28
N ALA A 193 -3.18 -6.65 -19.58
CA ALA A 193 -4.34 -7.06 -18.79
C ALA A 193 -4.42 -8.59 -18.71
N GLY A 194 -4.57 -9.14 -17.51
CA GLY A 194 -4.62 -10.57 -17.27
C GLY A 194 -3.33 -11.20 -16.76
N VAL A 195 -2.17 -10.57 -17.00
CA VAL A 195 -0.85 -11.11 -16.64
C VAL A 195 -0.62 -11.08 -15.13
N PHE A 196 -0.95 -9.97 -14.48
CA PHE A 196 -0.79 -9.89 -13.04
C PHE A 196 -1.73 -10.86 -12.33
N GLU A 197 -2.98 -10.97 -12.77
CA GLU A 197 -3.93 -11.93 -12.21
C GLU A 197 -3.47 -13.38 -12.40
N ALA A 198 -2.93 -13.72 -13.58
CA ALA A 198 -2.37 -15.06 -13.81
C ALA A 198 -1.19 -15.36 -12.87
N ALA A 199 -0.34 -14.36 -12.58
CA ALA A 199 0.74 -14.50 -11.62
C ALA A 199 0.26 -14.64 -10.17
N LEU A 200 -0.90 -14.08 -9.81
CA LEU A 200 -1.50 -14.18 -8.48
C LEU A 200 -2.17 -15.52 -8.18
N LEU A 201 -2.43 -16.37 -9.19
CA LEU A 201 -2.99 -17.71 -8.98
C LEU A 201 -2.15 -18.50 -7.97
N ASN A 202 -2.80 -19.33 -7.15
CA ASN A 202 -2.18 -20.16 -6.09
C ASN A 202 -1.49 -19.37 -4.96
N THR A 203 -1.61 -18.04 -4.90
CA THR A 203 -1.00 -17.25 -3.81
C THR A 203 -1.78 -17.45 -2.52
N GLU A 204 -1.11 -17.94 -1.48
CA GLU A 204 -1.72 -18.30 -0.20
C GLU A 204 -1.21 -17.48 0.98
N ALA A 205 -0.08 -16.78 0.81
CA ALA A 205 0.45 -15.87 1.81
C ALA A 205 1.01 -14.58 1.18
N VAL A 206 0.88 -13.47 1.89
CA VAL A 206 1.45 -12.15 1.56
C VAL A 206 2.39 -11.73 2.66
N VAL A 207 3.62 -11.33 2.30
CA VAL A 207 4.68 -10.97 3.23
C VAL A 207 5.19 -9.57 2.95
N GLN A 208 5.22 -8.73 3.98
CA GLN A 208 5.91 -7.44 3.92
C GLN A 208 7.02 -7.37 4.97
N PRO A 209 8.15 -6.69 4.69
CA PRO A 209 9.12 -6.39 5.71
C PRO A 209 8.63 -5.28 6.63
N ARG A 210 9.01 -5.34 7.91
CA ARG A 210 8.82 -4.26 8.87
C ARG A 210 10.09 -4.05 9.67
N GLN A 211 10.68 -2.88 9.56
CA GLN A 211 11.96 -2.55 10.20
C GLN A 211 11.86 -1.37 11.19
N SER A 212 10.72 -0.69 11.28
CA SER A 212 10.54 0.47 12.16
C SER A 212 9.69 0.19 13.39
N ASN A 213 10.07 0.80 14.52
CA ASN A 213 9.24 0.87 15.73
C ASN A 213 8.29 2.08 15.76
N THR A 214 8.46 3.04 14.84
CA THR A 214 7.66 4.29 14.82
C THR A 214 6.42 4.19 13.95
N TRP A 215 6.32 3.15 13.13
CA TRP A 215 5.14 2.85 12.33
C TRP A 215 4.85 1.35 12.32
N GLY A 216 3.63 0.97 11.94
CA GLY A 216 3.16 -0.40 11.93
C GLY A 216 2.06 -0.65 10.91
N ALA A 217 1.21 -1.64 11.21
CA ALA A 217 0.08 -2.00 10.38
C ALA A 217 -0.95 -0.87 10.30
N LEU A 218 -1.24 -0.17 11.40
CA LEU A 218 -2.30 0.85 11.44
C LEU A 218 -1.78 2.28 11.26
N SER A 219 -0.55 2.58 11.69
CA SER A 219 0.01 3.94 11.67
C SER A 219 0.63 4.39 10.36
N LEU A 220 0.69 3.52 9.33
CA LEU A 220 1.17 3.88 8.00
C LEU A 220 0.23 3.35 6.92
N ASP A 221 -0.32 4.27 6.13
CA ASP A 221 -1.29 4.04 5.06
C ASP A 221 -0.76 3.08 3.96
N HIS A 222 0.51 3.25 3.57
CA HIS A 222 1.16 2.42 2.56
C HIS A 222 1.18 0.93 2.91
N VAL A 223 1.00 0.55 4.18
CA VAL A 223 0.92 -0.86 4.57
C VAL A 223 -0.40 -1.47 4.11
N TYR A 224 -1.55 -0.82 4.36
CA TYR A 224 -2.82 -1.33 3.84
C TYR A 224 -2.92 -1.14 2.32
N GLU A 225 -2.34 -0.06 1.79
CA GLU A 225 -2.33 0.20 0.34
C GLU A 225 -1.66 -0.96 -0.40
N PHE A 226 -0.45 -1.35 0.03
CA PHE A 226 0.31 -2.40 -0.66
C PHE A 226 -0.13 -3.79 -0.22
N MET A 227 -0.07 -4.10 1.09
CA MET A 227 -0.35 -5.43 1.61
C MET A 227 -1.83 -5.77 1.50
N GLY A 228 -2.68 -4.84 1.95
CA GLY A 228 -4.13 -4.98 1.90
C GLY A 228 -4.63 -5.00 0.46
N GLY A 229 -4.19 -4.06 -0.37
CA GLY A 229 -4.53 -4.04 -1.80
C GLY A 229 -4.14 -5.34 -2.52
N LEU A 230 -2.99 -5.93 -2.19
CA LEU A 230 -2.56 -7.21 -2.76
C LEU A 230 -3.44 -8.37 -2.29
N ASN A 231 -3.76 -8.40 -0.99
CA ASN A 231 -4.61 -9.42 -0.42
C ASN A 231 -6.02 -9.38 -1.04
N LEU A 232 -6.57 -8.17 -1.21
CA LEU A 232 -7.85 -7.95 -1.87
C LEU A 232 -7.81 -8.36 -3.36
N ALA A 233 -6.72 -8.08 -4.06
CA ALA A 233 -6.52 -8.53 -5.45
C ALA A 233 -6.44 -10.06 -5.56
N ILE A 234 -5.70 -10.72 -4.65
CA ILE A 234 -5.62 -12.19 -4.59
C ILE A 234 -7.00 -12.79 -4.32
N ASN A 235 -7.75 -12.23 -3.37
CA ASN A 235 -9.09 -12.67 -3.05
C ASN A 235 -10.04 -12.50 -4.24
N HIS A 236 -9.96 -11.37 -4.96
CA HIS A 236 -10.77 -11.14 -6.15
C HIS A 236 -10.46 -12.14 -7.28
N VAL A 237 -9.19 -12.50 -7.47
CA VAL A 237 -8.76 -13.40 -8.54
C VAL A 237 -9.01 -14.87 -8.21
N THR A 238 -8.78 -15.28 -6.96
CA THR A 238 -8.74 -16.70 -6.57
C THR A 238 -9.86 -17.12 -5.62
N GLY A 239 -10.53 -16.17 -4.99
CA GLY A 239 -11.45 -16.42 -3.87
C GLY A 239 -10.75 -16.65 -2.52
N ASN A 240 -9.42 -16.79 -2.49
CA ASN A 240 -8.67 -17.10 -1.28
C ASN A 240 -8.40 -15.86 -0.43
N ASP A 241 -8.62 -15.94 0.88
CA ASP A 241 -8.22 -14.91 1.84
C ASP A 241 -6.79 -15.20 2.33
N ALA A 242 -5.78 -14.87 1.52
CA ALA A 242 -4.39 -15.24 1.76
C ALA A 242 -3.88 -14.79 3.15
N GLU A 243 -3.09 -15.64 3.81
CA GLU A 243 -2.43 -15.32 5.06
C GLU A 243 -1.56 -14.07 4.92
N SER A 244 -1.38 -13.32 6.00
CA SER A 244 -0.71 -12.02 5.95
C SER A 244 0.33 -11.92 7.06
N TYR A 245 1.59 -11.73 6.67
CA TYR A 245 2.74 -11.74 7.56
C TYR A 245 3.62 -10.50 7.42
N PHE A 246 4.20 -10.08 8.54
CA PHE A 246 5.38 -9.24 8.58
C PHE A 246 6.63 -10.08 8.81
N SER A 247 7.65 -9.84 8.00
CA SER A 247 9.03 -10.15 8.36
C SER A 247 9.54 -9.00 9.25
N ASP A 248 9.48 -9.20 10.56
CA ASP A 248 9.73 -8.19 11.58
C ASP A 248 11.23 -8.13 11.93
N PHE A 249 11.87 -7.07 11.45
CA PHE A 249 13.29 -6.74 11.60
C PHE A 249 13.55 -5.63 12.63
N ARG A 250 12.53 -5.21 13.40
CA ARG A 250 12.70 -4.14 14.41
C ARG A 250 13.74 -4.48 15.47
N ASN A 251 13.96 -5.77 15.72
CA ASN A 251 15.09 -6.28 16.47
C ASN A 251 16.00 -7.12 15.55
N PRO A 252 17.07 -6.53 14.98
CA PRO A 252 17.96 -7.23 14.05
C PRO A 252 18.62 -8.48 14.63
N SER A 253 18.83 -8.52 15.95
CA SER A 253 19.42 -9.67 16.64
C SER A 253 18.43 -10.81 16.88
N ASN A 254 17.12 -10.57 16.70
CA ASN A 254 16.07 -11.58 16.86
C ASN A 254 14.91 -11.32 15.89
N PRO A 255 15.14 -11.50 14.57
CA PRO A 255 14.11 -11.29 13.57
C PRO A 255 13.03 -12.36 13.70
N ARG A 256 11.76 -11.95 13.56
CA ARG A 256 10.61 -12.84 13.72
C ARG A 256 9.59 -12.68 12.61
N VAL A 257 8.74 -13.69 12.46
CA VAL A 257 7.53 -13.59 11.63
C VAL A 257 6.40 -13.17 12.55
N GLN A 258 5.60 -12.19 12.13
CA GLN A 258 4.44 -11.73 12.88
C GLN A 258 3.21 -11.75 11.98
N GLY A 259 2.12 -12.39 12.39
CA GLY A 259 0.86 -12.36 11.63
C GLY A 259 0.24 -10.96 11.64
N LEU A 260 -0.47 -10.57 10.58
CA LEU A 260 -1.08 -9.24 10.46
C LEU A 260 -2.08 -8.95 11.58
N LYS A 261 -2.97 -9.90 11.89
CA LYS A 261 -3.94 -9.75 13.00
C LYS A 261 -3.22 -9.54 14.34
N GLU A 262 -2.13 -10.28 14.58
CA GLU A 262 -1.29 -10.08 15.76
C GLU A 262 -0.64 -8.69 15.75
N ALA A 263 -0.08 -8.26 14.62
CA ALA A 263 0.56 -6.96 14.48
C ALA A 263 -0.41 -5.79 14.73
N ILE A 264 -1.63 -5.86 14.19
CA ILE A 264 -2.71 -4.91 14.43
C ILE A 264 -3.01 -4.84 15.93
N TRP A 265 -3.28 -5.98 16.58
CA TRP A 265 -3.61 -5.98 18.02
C TRP A 265 -2.46 -5.54 18.92
N VAL A 266 -1.22 -5.90 18.58
CA VAL A 266 -0.03 -5.44 19.31
C VAL A 266 0.06 -3.92 19.20
N GLU A 267 -0.04 -3.37 17.99
CA GLU A 267 0.02 -1.93 17.78
C GLU A 267 -1.11 -1.18 18.48
N SER A 268 -2.37 -1.63 18.32
CA SER A 268 -3.51 -0.98 18.98
C SER A 268 -3.35 -0.97 20.50
N ARG A 269 -2.89 -2.08 21.10
CA ARG A 269 -2.68 -2.17 22.56
C ARG A 269 -1.49 -1.38 23.06
N THR A 270 -0.43 -1.22 22.28
CA THR A 270 0.74 -0.46 22.70
C THR A 270 0.59 1.04 22.43
N THR A 271 -0.30 1.42 21.49
CA THR A 271 -0.53 2.80 21.06
C THR A 271 -1.97 3.24 21.33
N LEU A 272 -2.91 2.95 20.42
CA LEU A 272 -4.25 3.50 20.36
C LEU A 272 -5.10 3.29 21.61
N PHE A 273 -4.85 2.23 22.38
CA PHE A 273 -5.59 1.90 23.61
C PHE A 273 -4.77 2.15 24.87
N ASN A 274 -3.50 2.52 24.72
CA ASN A 274 -2.58 2.69 25.83
C ASN A 274 -2.68 4.12 26.38
N PRO A 275 -3.22 4.33 27.60
CA PRO A 275 -3.40 5.68 28.15
C PRO A 275 -2.08 6.44 28.28
N ARG A 276 -0.95 5.74 28.49
CA ARG A 276 0.37 6.38 28.52
C ARG A 276 0.75 6.91 27.14
N TYR A 277 0.59 6.11 26.09
CA TYR A 277 0.92 6.57 24.73
C TYR A 277 0.03 7.75 24.33
N ILE A 278 -1.27 7.63 24.56
CA ILE A 278 -2.24 8.66 24.20
C ILE A 278 -1.91 9.96 24.93
N LYS A 279 -1.70 9.91 26.25
CA LYS A 279 -1.36 11.09 27.06
C LYS A 279 -0.09 11.79 26.56
N GLU A 280 0.96 11.04 26.24
CA GLU A 280 2.22 11.65 25.78
C GLU A 280 2.07 12.22 24.36
N LEU A 281 1.27 11.57 23.49
CA LEU A 281 1.04 12.08 22.15
C LEU A 281 0.18 13.36 22.16
N THR A 282 -0.75 13.49 23.09
CA THR A 282 -1.57 14.71 23.28
C THR A 282 -0.80 15.88 23.90
N GLU A 283 0.46 15.70 24.32
CA GLU A 283 1.37 16.82 24.62
C GLU A 283 1.85 17.54 23.34
N GLY A 284 1.70 16.90 22.18
CA GLY A 284 1.91 17.55 20.88
C GLY A 284 0.74 18.46 20.47
N GLY A 285 0.83 19.03 19.27
CA GLY A 285 -0.20 19.94 18.73
C GLY A 285 -1.06 19.29 17.64
N ALA A 286 -1.50 20.12 16.69
CA ALA A 286 -2.36 19.70 15.57
C ALA A 286 -1.88 18.46 14.80
N SER A 287 -0.57 18.29 14.59
CA SER A 287 -0.02 17.12 13.92
C SER A 287 -0.17 15.82 14.72
N SER A 288 -0.11 15.88 16.05
CA SER A 288 -0.40 14.72 16.90
C SER A 288 -1.87 14.32 16.81
N ALA A 289 -2.77 15.30 16.77
CA ALA A 289 -4.19 15.06 16.56
C ALA A 289 -4.45 14.43 15.18
N GLU A 290 -3.78 14.91 14.13
CA GLU A 290 -3.88 14.32 12.79
C GLU A 290 -3.39 12.87 12.73
N SER A 291 -2.31 12.52 13.45
CA SER A 291 -1.83 11.13 13.51
C SER A 291 -2.89 10.15 14.05
N PHE A 292 -3.75 10.59 14.98
CA PHE A 292 -4.89 9.77 15.41
C PHE A 292 -5.92 9.61 14.30
N ALA A 293 -6.32 10.70 13.63
CA ALA A 293 -7.26 10.65 12.51
C ALA A 293 -6.77 9.77 11.36
N GLU A 294 -5.48 9.86 11.02
CA GLU A 294 -4.84 9.00 10.03
C GLU A 294 -4.94 7.52 10.39
N THR A 295 -4.68 7.19 11.66
CA THR A 295 -4.78 5.80 12.12
C THR A 295 -6.21 5.27 12.03
N PHE A 296 -7.23 6.11 12.23
CA PHE A 296 -8.64 5.74 12.04
C PHE A 296 -8.95 5.48 10.56
N ARG A 297 -8.49 6.37 9.65
CA ARG A 297 -8.62 6.15 8.19
C ARG A 297 -7.93 4.85 7.75
N ASN A 298 -6.73 4.58 8.25
CA ASN A 298 -5.98 3.37 7.94
C ASN A 298 -6.69 2.11 8.46
N THR A 299 -7.30 2.19 9.65
CA THR A 299 -8.11 1.10 10.20
C THR A 299 -9.33 0.81 9.32
N TYR A 300 -10.01 1.86 8.82
CA TYR A 300 -11.06 1.72 7.80
C TYR A 300 -10.52 1.06 6.53
N GLY A 301 -9.35 1.50 6.05
CA GLY A 301 -8.66 0.91 4.90
C GLY A 301 -8.44 -0.59 5.05
N TRP A 302 -7.95 -1.05 6.21
CA TRP A 302 -7.83 -2.48 6.50
C TRP A 302 -9.17 -3.21 6.52
N ASN A 303 -10.22 -2.60 7.05
CA ASN A 303 -11.57 -3.18 7.00
C ASN A 303 -12.05 -3.40 5.57
N VAL A 304 -11.72 -2.50 4.64
CA VAL A 304 -12.04 -2.64 3.21
C VAL A 304 -11.19 -3.73 2.56
N MET A 305 -9.89 -3.76 2.83
CA MET A 305 -8.96 -4.67 2.16
C MET A 305 -9.04 -6.11 2.66
N LYS A 306 -9.12 -6.29 3.98
CA LYS A 306 -9.07 -7.59 4.64
C LYS A 306 -9.94 -7.58 5.91
N PRO A 307 -11.27 -7.72 5.77
CA PRO A 307 -12.19 -7.65 6.91
C PRO A 307 -11.87 -8.65 8.03
N SER A 308 -11.27 -9.81 7.72
CA SER A 308 -10.97 -10.87 8.68
C SER A 308 -9.96 -10.48 9.77
N VAL A 309 -9.18 -9.42 9.58
CA VAL A 309 -8.20 -8.94 10.57
C VAL A 309 -8.68 -7.78 11.42
N VAL A 310 -9.82 -7.16 11.09
CA VAL A 310 -10.40 -6.07 11.89
C VAL A 310 -11.71 -6.51 12.52
N GLU A 311 -11.66 -6.80 13.82
CA GLU A 311 -12.80 -7.28 14.59
C GLU A 311 -13.66 -6.11 15.11
N ASN A 312 -14.96 -6.34 15.33
CA ASN A 312 -15.86 -5.34 15.93
C ASN A 312 -15.31 -4.75 17.24
N ARG A 313 -14.69 -5.60 18.07
CA ARG A 313 -14.07 -5.18 19.32
C ARG A 313 -12.98 -4.11 19.14
N LEU A 314 -12.30 -4.07 18.00
CA LEU A 314 -11.32 -3.02 17.73
C LEU A 314 -12.03 -1.65 17.64
N TRP A 315 -13.12 -1.57 16.88
CA TRP A 315 -13.93 -0.35 16.76
C TRP A 315 -14.65 0.01 18.06
N ASP A 316 -15.15 -0.99 18.80
CA ASP A 316 -15.76 -0.77 20.11
C ASP A 316 -14.74 -0.13 21.08
N GLU A 317 -13.50 -0.62 21.10
CA GLU A 317 -12.46 -0.04 21.96
C GLU A 317 -12.00 1.34 21.46
N LEU A 318 -11.95 1.58 20.14
CA LEU A 318 -11.70 2.92 19.59
C LEU A 318 -12.80 3.91 19.99
N TYR A 319 -14.07 3.48 19.96
CA TYR A 319 -15.20 4.25 20.47
C TYR A 319 -15.03 4.56 21.96
N ASP A 320 -14.83 3.55 22.79
CA ASP A 320 -14.72 3.77 24.23
C ASP A 320 -13.55 4.71 24.57
N VAL A 321 -12.39 4.52 23.92
CA VAL A 321 -11.20 5.31 24.22
C VAL A 321 -11.32 6.76 23.74
N TYR A 322 -11.76 7.01 22.50
CA TYR A 322 -11.68 8.34 21.89
C TYR A 322 -13.00 9.13 21.91
N VAL A 323 -14.14 8.46 22.05
CA VAL A 323 -15.49 9.09 22.06
C VAL A 323 -16.04 9.17 23.48
N GLU A 324 -15.94 8.07 24.24
CA GLU A 324 -16.35 8.07 25.66
C GLU A 324 -15.24 8.56 26.60
N ASP A 325 -14.04 8.82 26.07
CA ASP A 325 -12.86 9.21 26.85
C ASP A 325 -12.65 8.27 28.05
N LYS A 326 -12.69 6.95 27.82
CA LYS A 326 -12.61 5.87 28.84
C LYS A 326 -11.49 6.05 29.87
N HIS A 327 -10.40 6.72 29.49
CA HIS A 327 -9.23 6.95 30.34
C HIS A 327 -9.22 8.31 31.05
N ASP A 328 -10.26 9.13 30.87
CA ASP A 328 -10.41 10.49 31.40
C ASP A 328 -9.23 11.41 31.07
N LEU A 329 -8.77 11.36 29.81
CA LEU A 329 -7.60 12.12 29.33
C LEU A 329 -7.97 13.50 28.76
N LYS A 330 -9.25 13.86 28.81
CA LYS A 330 -9.82 15.10 28.23
C LYS A 330 -9.58 15.19 26.73
N LEU A 331 -9.71 14.07 26.02
CA LEU A 331 -9.39 13.98 24.60
C LEU A 331 -10.19 14.96 23.76
N HIS A 332 -11.50 15.11 24.03
CA HIS A 332 -12.32 16.10 23.32
C HIS A 332 -11.80 17.53 23.50
N SER A 333 -11.29 17.88 24.69
CA SER A 333 -10.70 19.21 24.92
C SER A 333 -9.40 19.40 24.14
N PHE A 334 -8.57 18.35 24.08
CA PHE A 334 -7.36 18.34 23.26
C PHE A 334 -7.69 18.55 21.78
N PHE A 335 -8.58 17.72 21.20
CA PHE A 335 -8.94 17.84 19.79
C PHE A 335 -9.58 19.18 19.46
N LYS A 336 -10.58 19.62 20.23
CA LYS A 336 -11.24 20.92 20.00
C LYS A 336 -10.27 22.10 20.01
N LYS A 337 -9.22 22.04 20.84
CA LYS A 337 -8.20 23.09 20.94
C LYS A 337 -7.16 23.01 19.82
N GLU A 338 -6.62 21.83 19.58
CA GLU A 338 -5.43 21.66 18.72
C GLU A 338 -5.79 21.38 17.27
N ASN A 339 -6.81 20.56 17.01
CA ASN A 339 -7.31 20.23 15.67
C ASN A 339 -8.72 19.58 15.74
N PRO A 340 -9.81 20.38 15.72
CA PRO A 340 -11.18 19.83 15.78
C PRO A 340 -11.51 18.95 14.57
N TYR A 341 -10.93 19.26 13.41
CA TYR A 341 -11.14 18.53 12.16
C TYR A 341 -10.63 17.08 12.22
N ALA A 342 -9.62 16.80 13.05
CA ALA A 342 -9.18 15.42 13.30
C ALA A 342 -10.26 14.60 14.02
N LEU A 343 -10.99 15.20 14.97
CA LEU A 343 -12.08 14.51 15.67
C LEU A 343 -13.33 14.40 14.79
N GLU A 344 -13.62 15.41 13.96
CA GLU A 344 -14.63 15.29 12.90
C GLU A 344 -14.32 14.11 11.98
N GLU A 345 -13.06 13.95 11.58
CA GLU A 345 -12.63 12.86 10.72
C GLU A 345 -12.79 11.50 11.41
N MET A 346 -12.29 11.37 12.64
CA MET A 346 -12.40 10.12 13.40
C MET A 346 -13.86 9.69 13.56
N THR A 347 -14.74 10.62 13.93
CA THR A 347 -16.17 10.34 14.07
C THR A 347 -16.84 9.99 12.74
N ALA A 348 -16.51 10.70 11.65
CA ALA A 348 -17.02 10.41 10.31
C ALA A 348 -16.57 9.04 9.80
N VAL A 349 -15.30 8.67 10.00
CA VAL A 349 -14.75 7.36 9.63
C VAL A 349 -15.50 6.25 10.38
N MET A 350 -15.69 6.36 11.69
CA MET A 350 -16.42 5.37 12.47
C MET A 350 -17.88 5.22 12.00
N LEU A 351 -18.56 6.33 11.70
CA LEU A 351 -19.93 6.32 11.18
C LEU A 351 -20.00 5.70 9.78
N GLU A 352 -19.01 5.92 8.91
CA GLU A 352 -18.91 5.28 7.60
C GLU A 352 -18.64 3.77 7.73
N THR A 353 -17.77 3.36 8.65
CA THR A 353 -17.54 1.95 8.98
C THR A 353 -18.84 1.27 9.41
N ALA A 354 -19.63 1.94 10.26
CA ALA A 354 -20.94 1.45 10.70
C ALA A 354 -21.95 1.38 9.53
N ARG A 355 -22.05 2.45 8.73
CA ARG A 355 -22.95 2.54 7.56
C ARG A 355 -22.67 1.45 6.52
N LYS A 356 -21.39 1.15 6.28
CA LYS A 356 -20.93 0.06 5.40
C LYS A 356 -21.14 -1.33 6.01
N GLY A 357 -21.57 -1.42 7.27
CA GLY A 357 -21.79 -2.67 7.99
C GLY A 357 -20.49 -3.36 8.42
N MET A 358 -19.35 -2.68 8.33
CA MET A 358 -18.03 -3.20 8.71
C MET A 358 -17.81 -3.16 10.22
N TRP A 359 -18.51 -2.27 10.92
CA TRP A 359 -18.64 -2.23 12.37
C TRP A 359 -20.12 -2.37 12.76
N LYS A 360 -20.40 -3.26 13.70
CA LYS A 360 -21.73 -3.54 14.24
C LYS A 360 -21.97 -2.73 15.51
N ALA A 361 -21.87 -1.41 15.39
CA ALA A 361 -22.18 -0.48 16.46
C ALA A 361 -23.64 -0.61 16.93
N THR A 362 -23.88 -0.35 18.21
CA THR A 362 -25.23 -0.26 18.74
C THR A 362 -25.93 1.02 18.24
N PRO A 363 -27.28 1.07 18.20
CA PRO A 363 -28.00 2.29 17.87
C PRO A 363 -27.64 3.48 18.76
N GLU A 364 -27.30 3.22 20.02
CA GLU A 364 -26.86 4.25 20.97
C GLU A 364 -25.49 4.81 20.60
N GLN A 365 -24.50 3.94 20.30
CA GLN A 365 -23.18 4.37 19.83
C GLN A 365 -23.28 5.21 18.55
N ILE A 366 -24.08 4.77 17.58
CA ILE A 366 -24.32 5.48 16.31
C ILE A 366 -24.91 6.87 16.59
N LYS A 367 -25.94 6.93 17.46
CA LYS A 367 -26.57 8.20 17.82
C LYS A 367 -25.62 9.12 18.56
N ASN A 368 -24.82 8.62 19.50
CA ASN A 368 -23.86 9.45 20.23
C ASN A 368 -22.78 10.01 19.28
N LEU A 369 -22.18 9.15 18.45
CA LEU A 369 -21.21 9.55 17.43
C LEU A 369 -21.75 10.60 16.47
N ALA A 370 -22.98 10.41 15.97
CA ALA A 370 -23.60 11.36 15.05
C ALA A 370 -23.82 12.73 15.71
N ASN A 371 -24.31 12.76 16.97
CA ASN A 371 -24.48 14.02 17.70
C ASN A 371 -23.13 14.71 17.96
N LEU A 372 -22.09 13.95 18.36
CA LEU A 372 -20.74 14.50 18.55
C LEU A 372 -20.20 15.08 17.24
N HIS A 373 -20.27 14.33 16.14
CA HIS A 373 -19.83 14.77 14.82
C HIS A 373 -20.54 16.06 14.38
N ALA A 374 -21.87 16.08 14.45
CA ALA A 374 -22.66 17.24 14.04
C ALA A 374 -22.39 18.48 14.93
N THR A 375 -22.19 18.28 16.23
CA THR A 375 -21.82 19.37 17.16
C THR A 375 -20.45 19.95 16.82
N LEU A 376 -19.47 19.11 16.47
CA LEU A 376 -18.14 19.58 16.07
C LEU A 376 -18.21 20.42 14.79
N VAL A 377 -18.96 19.94 13.79
CA VAL A 377 -19.18 20.67 12.54
C VAL A 377 -19.92 21.99 12.76
N GLU A 378 -20.92 22.03 13.67
CA GLU A 378 -21.60 23.28 14.05
C GLU A 378 -20.65 24.27 14.74
N GLU A 379 -19.78 23.78 15.64
CA GLU A 379 -18.92 24.62 16.49
C GLU A 379 -17.66 25.13 15.77
N PHE A 380 -17.08 24.35 14.85
CA PHE A 380 -15.76 24.61 14.25
C PHE A 380 -15.75 24.73 12.71
N ASP A 381 -16.93 24.74 12.09
CA ASP A 381 -17.14 24.55 10.65
C ASP A 381 -16.64 23.19 10.14
N ALA A 382 -17.01 22.80 8.92
CA ALA A 382 -16.60 21.49 8.38
C ALA A 382 -15.16 21.50 7.86
N GLY A 383 -14.31 20.59 8.38
CA GLY A 383 -12.93 20.40 7.89
C GLY A 383 -12.83 19.88 6.44
N CYS A 384 -13.94 19.38 5.91
CA CYS A 384 -14.14 18.97 4.51
C CYS A 384 -13.12 18.01 3.88
N SER A 385 -12.79 16.95 4.62
CA SER A 385 -12.17 15.74 4.09
C SER A 385 -13.11 14.91 3.20
N GLY A 386 -12.61 13.75 2.73
CA GLY A 386 -13.40 12.73 2.03
C GLY A 386 -14.58 12.23 2.85
N PHE A 387 -14.36 11.91 4.13
CA PHE A 387 -15.41 11.39 5.01
C PHE A 387 -16.35 12.49 5.53
N VAL A 388 -15.87 13.71 5.77
CA VAL A 388 -16.70 14.78 6.33
C VAL A 388 -17.60 15.44 5.26
N CYS A 389 -17.03 15.86 4.12
CA CYS A 389 -17.79 16.63 3.12
C CYS A 389 -18.05 15.91 1.80
N ASP A 390 -17.21 14.98 1.38
CA ASP A 390 -17.29 14.38 0.04
C ASP A 390 -17.93 12.98 0.04
N ASN A 391 -18.81 12.71 1.01
CA ASN A 391 -19.57 11.47 1.13
C ASN A 391 -21.06 11.73 1.38
N MET A 392 -21.89 11.66 0.34
CA MET A 392 -23.31 12.00 0.41
C MET A 392 -24.16 10.93 1.10
N LYS A 393 -23.79 9.66 0.95
CA LYS A 393 -24.48 8.55 1.61
C LYS A 393 -24.27 8.62 3.13
N LEU A 394 -23.06 8.95 3.57
CA LEU A 394 -22.73 9.13 4.98
C LEU A 394 -23.45 10.32 5.59
N LYS A 395 -23.49 11.47 4.92
CA LYS A 395 -24.21 12.64 5.43
C LYS A 395 -25.68 12.36 5.69
N ARG A 396 -26.35 11.66 4.77
CA ARG A 396 -27.73 11.24 4.98
C ARG A 396 -27.84 10.32 6.19
N PHE A 397 -26.95 9.34 6.30
CA PHE A 397 -26.90 8.41 7.43
C PHE A 397 -26.70 9.13 8.77
N ILE A 398 -25.81 10.12 8.84
CA ILE A 398 -25.59 10.98 10.02
C ILE A 398 -26.86 11.77 10.32
N GLY A 399 -27.39 12.48 9.32
CA GLY A 399 -28.60 13.28 9.44
C GLY A 399 -29.74 12.49 10.06
N GLU A 400 -30.01 11.27 9.59
CA GLU A 400 -31.05 10.35 10.10
C GLU A 400 -30.99 10.10 11.62
N GLN A 401 -29.83 10.27 12.26
CA GLN A 401 -29.64 10.05 13.71
C GLN A 401 -29.86 11.31 14.56
N LEU A 402 -29.86 12.49 13.94
CA LEU A 402 -29.94 13.78 14.61
C LEU A 402 -31.38 14.20 14.88
N ASN A 403 -31.58 15.05 15.89
CA ASN A 403 -32.82 15.80 16.05
C ASN A 403 -32.93 16.91 14.99
N ASP A 404 -34.12 17.49 14.83
CA ASP A 404 -34.40 18.43 13.75
C ASP A 404 -33.53 19.71 13.81
N ASP A 405 -33.29 20.26 15.01
CA ASP A 405 -32.48 21.49 15.20
C ASP A 405 -31.02 21.26 14.79
N LEU A 406 -30.38 20.22 15.32
CA LEU A 406 -28.98 19.92 15.02
C LEU A 406 -28.81 19.46 13.58
N ARG A 407 -29.79 18.74 13.02
CA ARG A 407 -29.79 18.36 11.59
C ARG A 407 -29.80 19.59 10.69
N GLU A 408 -30.69 20.55 10.93
CA GLU A 408 -30.80 21.75 10.10
C GLU A 408 -29.47 22.54 10.09
N LYS A 409 -28.85 22.69 11.26
CA LYS A 409 -27.56 23.38 11.39
C LYS A 409 -26.43 22.63 10.71
N TYR A 410 -26.33 21.32 10.95
CA TYR A 410 -25.34 20.46 10.30
C TYR A 410 -25.44 20.52 8.78
N ASP A 411 -26.65 20.35 8.22
CA ASP A 411 -26.89 20.39 6.78
C ASP A 411 -26.55 21.78 6.21
N LYS A 412 -26.88 22.85 6.93
CA LYS A 412 -26.54 24.22 6.54
C LYS A 412 -25.03 24.40 6.44
N THR A 413 -24.28 24.11 7.51
CA THR A 413 -22.82 24.29 7.54
C THR A 413 -22.15 23.49 6.42
N ILE A 414 -22.53 22.23 6.26
CA ILE A 414 -21.99 21.35 5.22
C ILE A 414 -22.27 21.86 3.80
N ASN A 415 -23.46 22.42 3.55
CA ASN A 415 -23.83 22.94 2.25
C ASN A 415 -23.12 24.26 1.93
N GLU A 416 -22.95 25.14 2.93
CA GLU A 416 -22.23 26.41 2.78
C GLU A 416 -20.78 26.17 2.35
N VAL A 417 -20.05 25.26 3.01
CA VAL A 417 -18.66 24.97 2.66
C VAL A 417 -18.53 24.34 1.26
N ARG A 418 -19.49 23.51 0.84
CA ARG A 418 -19.47 22.89 -0.50
C ARG A 418 -19.84 23.82 -1.63
N GLN A 419 -20.67 24.83 -1.36
CA GLN A 419 -21.11 25.80 -2.36
C GLN A 419 -20.24 27.06 -2.39
N ALA A 420 -19.34 27.23 -1.41
CA ALA A 420 -18.38 28.32 -1.40
C ALA A 420 -17.55 28.34 -2.70
N PRO A 421 -17.48 29.48 -3.42
CA PRO A 421 -16.66 29.57 -4.62
C PRO A 421 -15.20 29.32 -4.26
N LYS A 422 -14.49 28.48 -5.04
CA LYS A 422 -13.03 28.30 -4.92
C LYS A 422 -12.39 29.69 -4.99
N SER A 423 -11.86 30.18 -3.87
CA SER A 423 -11.32 31.54 -3.80
C SER A 423 -10.14 31.68 -4.77
N ASN A 424 -10.14 32.77 -5.53
CA ASN A 424 -9.04 33.18 -6.42
C ASN A 424 -7.90 33.85 -5.63
N ASP A 425 -7.72 33.50 -4.36
CA ASP A 425 -6.79 34.17 -3.49
C ASP A 425 -5.40 33.51 -3.58
N LYS A 426 -4.43 34.25 -4.11
CA LYS A 426 -3.06 33.75 -4.40
C LYS A 426 -2.23 33.45 -3.14
N SER A 427 -2.78 33.70 -1.95
CA SER A 427 -2.17 33.48 -0.64
C SER A 427 -2.75 32.27 0.12
N ALA A 428 -3.81 31.63 -0.37
CA ALA A 428 -4.30 30.40 0.24
C ALA A 428 -3.41 29.24 -0.22
N VAL A 429 -2.57 28.73 0.69
CA VAL A 429 -1.85 27.46 0.48
C VAL A 429 -2.87 26.34 0.62
N VAL A 430 -3.70 26.15 -0.41
CA VAL A 430 -4.53 24.96 -0.54
C VAL A 430 -3.59 23.86 -0.99
N LEU A 431 -3.41 22.83 -0.15
CA LEU A 431 -2.87 21.56 -0.60
C LEU A 431 -3.79 21.06 -1.72
N LYS A 432 -3.33 21.21 -2.97
CA LYS A 432 -4.03 20.65 -4.12
C LYS A 432 -4.09 19.14 -3.90
N LYS A 433 -5.29 18.64 -3.61
CA LYS A 433 -5.67 17.25 -3.82
C LYS A 433 -5.23 16.89 -5.24
N GLU A 434 -4.39 15.87 -5.36
CA GLU A 434 -3.96 15.35 -6.66
C GLU A 434 -5.23 14.80 -7.34
N ASN A 435 -5.77 15.59 -8.27
CA ASN A 435 -6.99 15.20 -8.99
C ASN A 435 -6.63 14.09 -9.97
N GLU A 436 -7.18 12.89 -9.74
CA GLU A 436 -7.36 11.87 -10.77
C GLU A 436 -8.36 12.39 -11.83
N GLU A 437 -7.89 13.16 -12.79
CA GLU A 437 -8.68 13.51 -13.99
C GLU A 437 -8.15 12.74 -15.22
N LYS A 438 -9.00 11.82 -15.68
CA LYS A 438 -9.16 11.29 -17.06
C LYS A 438 -7.97 11.52 -18.00
N VAL A 439 -7.16 10.48 -18.18
CA VAL A 439 -6.34 10.31 -19.40
C VAL A 439 -7.28 10.00 -20.56
N SER A 440 -7.84 11.04 -21.15
CA SER A 440 -8.39 10.99 -22.51
C SER A 440 -7.21 11.18 -23.48
N SER A 441 -7.10 10.23 -24.39
CA SER A 441 -6.18 10.22 -25.53
C SER A 441 -6.27 11.53 -26.33
N ASN A 442 -5.29 12.41 -26.15
CA ASN A 442 -4.81 13.32 -27.19
C ASN A 442 -3.34 13.61 -26.94
N SER A 443 -2.51 12.90 -27.68
CA SER A 443 -1.08 13.13 -27.77
C SER A 443 -0.81 14.53 -28.33
N SER A 444 -0.39 15.44 -27.46
CA SER A 444 0.47 16.55 -27.85
C SER A 444 1.72 16.49 -26.98
N ALA A 445 2.86 16.27 -27.64
CA ALA A 445 4.15 16.07 -27.00
C ALA A 445 4.50 17.24 -26.06
N PRO A 446 5.18 16.99 -24.92
CA PRO A 446 5.60 18.06 -24.01
C PRO A 446 6.54 19.03 -24.72
N SER A 447 6.41 20.32 -24.40
CA SER A 447 7.17 21.46 -24.93
C SER A 447 8.67 21.48 -24.59
N PHE A 448 9.27 20.33 -24.27
CA PHE A 448 10.69 20.18 -23.95
C PHE A 448 11.62 20.39 -25.16
N LEU A 449 11.09 20.29 -26.38
CA LEU A 449 11.88 20.46 -27.62
C LEU A 449 12.10 21.92 -28.04
N LYS A 450 11.39 22.90 -27.45
CA LYS A 450 11.53 24.32 -27.86
C LYS A 450 12.66 25.06 -27.15
N ASN A 451 13.15 24.56 -26.01
CA ASN A 451 14.25 25.16 -25.26
C ASN A 451 15.63 24.59 -25.59
N ARG A 452 15.72 23.46 -26.30
CA ARG A 452 17.02 22.85 -26.62
C ARG A 452 17.83 23.69 -27.62
N THR A 453 17.17 24.40 -28.54
CA THR A 453 17.84 25.31 -29.49
C THR A 453 18.40 26.56 -28.85
N ILE A 454 17.77 27.09 -27.80
CA ILE A 454 18.25 28.28 -27.07
C ILE A 454 19.48 27.91 -26.23
N TRP A 455 19.44 26.79 -25.50
CA TRP A 455 20.55 26.35 -24.66
C TRP A 455 21.77 25.85 -25.46
N THR A 456 21.56 25.22 -26.64
CA THR A 456 22.68 24.88 -27.52
C THR A 456 23.34 26.12 -28.12
N SER A 457 22.57 27.14 -28.50
CA SER A 457 23.15 28.40 -28.98
C SER A 457 23.93 29.17 -27.90
N ILE A 458 23.45 29.17 -26.64
CA ILE A 458 24.18 29.80 -25.52
C ILE A 458 25.47 29.02 -25.21
N GLY A 459 25.42 27.69 -25.21
CA GLY A 459 26.59 26.84 -24.98
C GLY A 459 27.69 27.02 -26.04
N VAL A 460 27.32 27.15 -27.32
CA VAL A 460 28.27 27.39 -28.41
C VAL A 460 28.92 28.77 -28.32
N VAL A 461 28.16 29.81 -27.95
CA VAL A 461 28.71 31.17 -27.77
C VAL A 461 29.70 31.22 -26.61
N ILE A 462 29.39 30.57 -25.48
CA ILE A 462 30.31 30.50 -24.33
C ILE A 462 31.59 29.74 -24.70
N LEU A 463 31.48 28.63 -25.45
CA LEU A 463 32.65 27.86 -25.89
C LEU A 463 33.54 28.69 -26.83
N LEU A 464 32.95 29.44 -27.77
CA LEU A 464 33.69 30.33 -28.67
C LEU A 464 34.38 31.46 -27.91
N ILE A 465 33.73 32.06 -26.90
CA ILE A 465 34.35 33.09 -26.05
C ILE A 465 35.55 32.51 -25.30
N LEU A 466 35.42 31.31 -24.71
CA LEU A 466 36.52 30.65 -23.99
C LEU A 466 37.69 30.30 -24.90
N ILE A 467 37.42 29.83 -26.13
CA ILE A 467 38.45 29.55 -27.14
C ILE A 467 39.16 30.84 -27.55
N THR A 468 38.42 31.94 -27.74
CA THR A 468 38.99 33.24 -28.12
C THR A 468 39.87 33.81 -26.99
N ILE A 469 39.44 33.69 -25.74
CA ILE A 469 40.24 34.08 -24.56
C ILE A 469 41.52 33.22 -24.46
N ALA A 470 41.44 31.92 -24.70
CA ALA A 470 42.59 31.02 -24.68
C ALA A 470 43.60 31.34 -25.81
N LEU A 471 43.12 31.69 -27.00
CA LEU A 471 43.95 32.10 -28.14
C LEU A 471 44.61 33.47 -27.91
N LEU A 472 43.91 34.42 -27.29
CA LEU A 472 44.47 35.73 -26.91
C LEU A 472 45.53 35.58 -25.81
N LYS A 473 45.32 34.70 -24.83
CA LYS A 473 46.35 34.38 -23.81
C LYS A 473 47.59 33.68 -24.36
N ARG A 474 47.46 32.94 -25.47
CA ARG A 474 48.59 32.31 -26.18
C ARG A 474 49.37 33.27 -27.07
N ARG A 475 48.78 34.40 -27.49
CA ARG A 475 49.45 35.42 -28.31
C ARG A 475 50.21 36.48 -27.50
N ASN A 476 49.92 36.62 -26.21
CA ASN A 476 50.60 37.54 -25.29
C ASN A 476 51.60 36.81 -24.36
N LYS A 477 52.21 35.71 -24.83
CA LYS A 477 53.28 34.99 -24.13
C LYS A 477 54.47 34.78 -25.03
#